data_AF-A0A7S0ACD6-F1
#
_entry.id   AF-A0A7S0ACD6-F1
#
_cell.length_a   1.000
_cell.length_b   1.000
_cell.length_c   1.000
_cell.angle_alpha   90.00
_cell.angle_beta   90.00
_cell.angle_gamma   90.00
#
_symmetry.space_group_name_H-M   'P 1'
#
loop_
_entity.id
_entity.type
_entity.pdbx_description
1 polymer ?
#
loop_
_entity_poly.entity_id
_entity_poly.type
_entity_poly.pdbx_seq_one_letter_code
_entity_poly.pdbx_strand_id
1 'polypeptide(L)'
;SHDTNNDWTTFFEFAGPSNTTVFAVRGTSTALDALNDIIVWMPAAVMMAFNALGPDMVSPVAQAIDALASVFGRIDNTNYEELQRHVISTMTKDPHREYFITGHSLGGGLAKIVSMQALMKGLELPAITFMSPGLLATKYLVIDTPPGMSMFRTGLYSFVRDNELVLTVMPENDVVSRIDGQSGQVVPIGCQGGNPIRCHLMGTGLCQIFRECGSARRKQDLFIPCGLCSDAPCIQGESEKAFEVRRPK
;
A
#
# COMPACT_ATOMS: atom_id res chain seq x y z
N SER A 1 -22.60 -6.25 22.84
CA SER A 1 -21.24 -5.83 23.19
C SER A 1 -20.58 -5.32 21.93
N HIS A 2 -20.37 -4.02 21.83
CA HIS A 2 -19.63 -3.41 20.72
C HIS A 2 -18.16 -3.77 20.88
N ASP A 3 -17.65 -4.62 19.99
CA ASP A 3 -16.23 -4.91 19.90
C ASP A 3 -15.59 -3.79 19.07
N THR A 4 -14.86 -2.90 19.74
CA THR A 4 -14.16 -1.73 19.17
C THR A 4 -12.70 -2.05 18.86
N ASN A 5 -12.37 -3.30 18.57
CA ASN A 5 -11.06 -3.63 18.02
C ASN A 5 -11.01 -3.16 16.57
N ASN A 6 -10.50 -1.94 16.38
CA ASN A 6 -10.02 -1.48 15.08
C ASN A 6 -8.88 -2.41 14.66
N ASP A 7 -9.23 -3.52 14.01
CA ASP A 7 -8.30 -4.50 13.46
C ASP A 7 -7.94 -4.09 12.03
N TRP A 8 -7.06 -3.08 11.93
CA TRP A 8 -6.53 -2.56 10.66
C TRP A 8 -5.35 -3.38 10.13
N THR A 9 -5.06 -4.52 10.77
CA THR A 9 -4.02 -5.46 10.37
C THR A 9 -4.60 -6.75 9.82
N THR A 10 -5.93 -6.81 9.63
CA THR A 10 -6.55 -7.91 8.89
C THR A 10 -5.91 -8.03 7.51
N PHE A 11 -5.31 -9.18 7.23
CA PHE A 11 -4.82 -9.54 5.91
C PHE A 11 -5.39 -10.89 5.48
N PHE A 12 -5.40 -11.12 4.18
CA PHE A 12 -5.82 -12.37 3.57
C PHE A 12 -4.69 -12.94 2.75
N GLU A 13 -4.52 -14.26 2.80
CA GLU A 13 -3.60 -14.99 1.94
C GLU A 13 -4.39 -15.77 0.90
N PHE A 14 -4.11 -15.49 -0.38
CA PHE A 14 -4.71 -16.18 -1.51
C PHE A 14 -3.63 -17.00 -2.21
N ALA A 15 -3.71 -18.33 -2.08
CA ALA A 15 -2.84 -19.25 -2.79
C ALA A 15 -3.50 -19.68 -4.10
N GLY A 16 -2.93 -19.27 -5.24
CA GLY A 16 -3.37 -19.67 -6.57
C GLY A 16 -2.84 -21.05 -6.98
N PRO A 17 -3.50 -21.73 -7.94
CA PRO A 17 -3.03 -23.00 -8.49
C PRO A 17 -1.73 -22.87 -9.31
N SER A 18 -1.36 -21.67 -9.75
CA SER A 18 -0.18 -21.36 -10.58
C SER A 18 1.12 -21.18 -9.78
N ASN A 19 1.24 -21.73 -8.57
CA ASN A 19 2.40 -21.49 -7.69
C ASN A 19 2.62 -20.00 -7.35
N THR A 20 1.52 -19.24 -7.25
CA THR A 20 1.52 -17.84 -6.86
C THR A 20 0.77 -17.68 -5.53
N THR A 21 1.26 -16.84 -4.63
CA THR A 21 0.55 -16.42 -3.42
C THR A 21 0.46 -14.91 -3.38
N VAL A 22 -0.73 -14.39 -3.06
CA VAL A 22 -0.98 -12.97 -2.89
C VAL A 22 -1.42 -12.69 -1.47
N PHE A 23 -0.69 -11.81 -0.78
CA PHE A 23 -1.09 -11.26 0.50
C PHE A 23 -1.88 -9.96 0.24
N ALA A 24 -3.16 -9.92 0.62
CA ALA A 24 -3.98 -8.72 0.51
C ALA A 24 -4.17 -8.10 1.89
N VAL A 25 -3.66 -6.89 2.07
CA VAL A 25 -3.75 -6.14 3.32
C VAL A 25 -4.97 -5.23 3.27
N ARG A 26 -5.85 -5.37 4.27
CA ARG A 26 -7.07 -4.57 4.35
C ARG A 26 -6.73 -3.11 4.66
N GLY A 27 -7.37 -2.18 3.94
CA GLY A 27 -7.38 -0.76 4.29
C GLY A 27 -8.54 -0.40 5.22
N THR A 28 -8.63 0.86 5.63
CA THR A 28 -9.72 1.33 6.50
C THR A 28 -11.08 1.32 5.77
N SER A 29 -12.17 1.10 6.50
CA SER A 29 -13.54 1.04 5.95
C SER A 29 -14.05 2.35 5.35
N THR A 30 -13.48 3.49 5.75
CA THR A 30 -13.79 4.79 5.13
C THR A 30 -12.52 5.64 4.93
N ALA A 31 -12.54 6.51 3.91
CA ALA A 31 -11.42 7.40 3.60
C ALA A 31 -11.17 8.46 4.69
N LEU A 32 -12.21 8.82 5.45
CA LEU A 32 -12.10 9.76 6.58
C LEU A 32 -11.49 9.08 7.81
N ASP A 33 -11.86 7.82 8.06
CA ASP A 33 -11.20 7.02 9.10
C ASP A 33 -9.73 6.79 8.74
N ALA A 34 -9.42 6.55 7.45
CA ALA A 34 -8.03 6.44 7.01
C ALA A 34 -7.20 7.70 7.33
N LEU A 35 -7.72 8.92 7.11
CA LEU A 35 -7.00 10.15 7.44
C LEU A 35 -6.80 10.34 8.96
N ASN A 36 -7.75 9.89 9.78
CA ASN A 36 -7.65 9.97 11.23
C ASN A 36 -6.77 8.86 11.85
N ASP A 37 -6.69 7.69 11.20
CA ASP A 37 -5.97 6.50 11.68
C ASP A 37 -4.48 6.48 11.27
N ILE A 38 -4.03 7.46 10.46
CA ILE A 38 -2.69 7.49 9.85
C ILE A 38 -1.62 8.10 10.79
N ILE A 39 -1.52 7.65 12.06
CA ILE A 39 -0.45 8.09 12.98
C ILE A 39 0.94 7.95 12.33
N VAL A 40 1.15 6.90 11.51
CA VAL A 40 2.41 6.62 10.80
C VAL A 40 2.80 7.70 9.77
N TRP A 41 1.84 8.24 9.01
CA TRP A 41 2.13 9.30 8.02
C TRP A 41 1.77 10.70 8.52
N MET A 42 1.22 10.86 9.72
CA MET A 42 0.95 12.18 10.32
C MET A 42 2.18 13.11 10.32
N PRO A 43 3.40 12.64 10.68
CA PRO A 43 4.59 13.47 10.55
C PRO A 43 4.78 13.95 9.11
N ALA A 44 4.74 13.05 8.12
CA ALA A 44 4.91 13.43 6.71
C ALA A 44 3.81 14.41 6.25
N ALA A 45 2.55 14.18 6.62
CA ALA A 45 1.40 15.03 6.31
C ALA A 45 1.57 16.46 6.86
N VAL A 46 1.95 16.57 8.14
CA VAL A 46 2.27 17.85 8.78
C VAL A 46 3.42 18.54 8.05
N MET A 47 4.47 17.80 7.68
CA MET A 47 5.62 18.36 6.96
C MET A 47 5.28 18.84 5.56
N MET A 48 4.41 18.16 4.81
CA MET A 48 3.93 18.67 3.52
C MET A 48 3.08 19.92 3.67
N ALA A 49 2.28 20.02 4.74
CA ALA A 49 1.56 21.26 5.04
C ALA A 49 2.52 22.43 5.32
N PHE A 50 3.63 22.18 6.02
CA PHE A 50 4.69 23.18 6.21
C PHE A 50 5.44 23.52 4.92
N ASN A 51 5.78 22.55 4.07
CA ASN A 51 6.43 22.79 2.78
C ASN A 51 5.50 23.52 1.78
N ALA A 52 4.18 23.34 1.87
CA ALA A 52 3.22 24.08 1.06
C ALA A 52 3.11 25.56 1.46
N LEU A 53 3.47 25.90 2.72
CA LEU A 53 3.38 27.24 3.29
C LEU A 53 4.75 27.93 3.50
N GLY A 54 5.87 27.22 3.27
CA GLY A 54 7.23 27.67 3.55
C GLY A 54 8.24 27.32 2.45
N PRO A 55 9.52 27.71 2.60
CA PRO A 55 10.58 27.36 1.65
C PRO A 55 10.87 25.85 1.67
N ASP A 56 11.45 25.33 0.59
CA ASP A 56 11.74 23.90 0.39
C ASP A 56 12.68 23.35 1.48
N MET A 57 12.17 22.51 2.38
CA MET A 57 12.88 22.08 3.61
C MET A 57 13.19 20.57 3.65
N VAL A 58 13.15 19.83 2.54
CA VAL A 58 13.29 18.35 2.53
C VAL A 58 14.49 17.81 3.35
N SER A 59 15.65 18.48 3.35
CA SER A 59 16.86 18.07 4.09
C SER A 59 16.82 18.36 5.61
N PRO A 60 16.52 19.59 6.07
CA PRO A 60 16.28 19.87 7.49
C PRO A 60 15.15 19.02 8.09
N VAL A 61 14.16 18.69 7.28
CA VAL A 61 12.99 17.91 7.68
C VAL A 61 13.36 16.45 7.96
N ALA A 62 14.20 15.82 7.14
CA ALA A 62 14.68 14.48 7.42
C ALA A 62 15.47 14.41 8.74
N GLN A 63 16.26 15.45 9.05
CA GLN A 63 17.00 15.55 10.31
C GLN A 63 16.06 15.79 11.51
N ALA A 64 15.03 16.61 11.34
CA ALA A 64 14.03 16.85 12.39
C ALA A 64 13.22 15.59 12.69
N ILE A 65 12.88 14.79 11.68
CA ILE A 65 12.17 13.50 11.82
C ILE A 65 13.06 12.47 12.53
N ASP A 66 14.34 12.38 12.18
CA ASP A 66 15.30 11.48 12.84
C ASP A 66 15.56 11.90 14.30
N ALA A 67 15.62 13.21 14.56
CA ALA A 67 15.68 13.78 15.90
C ALA A 67 14.39 13.53 16.71
N LEU A 68 13.21 13.62 16.09
CA LEU A 68 11.94 13.33 16.76
C LEU A 68 11.82 11.83 17.08
N ALA A 69 12.19 10.96 16.13
CA ALA A 69 12.16 9.51 16.29
C ALA A 69 13.14 9.00 17.36
N SER A 70 14.29 9.66 17.51
CA SER A 70 15.27 9.34 18.56
C SER A 70 14.86 9.81 19.96
N VAL A 71 13.98 10.83 20.05
CA VAL A 71 13.51 11.40 21.34
C VAL A 71 12.19 10.78 21.82
N PHE A 72 11.24 10.54 20.91
CA PHE A 72 9.88 10.06 21.25
C PHE A 72 9.68 8.56 21.01
N GLY A 73 10.68 7.86 20.49
CA GLY A 73 10.55 6.50 20.01
C GLY A 73 9.91 6.44 18.62
N ARG A 74 10.20 5.38 17.88
CA ARG A 74 9.56 5.08 16.59
C ARG A 74 8.10 4.74 16.83
N ILE A 75 7.24 5.05 15.85
CA ILE A 75 5.83 4.68 15.88
C ILE A 75 5.73 3.17 16.07
N ASP A 76 4.97 2.77 17.09
CA ASP A 76 4.96 1.41 17.61
C ASP A 76 4.67 0.39 16.50
N ASN A 77 5.69 -0.43 16.19
CA ASN A 77 5.66 -1.43 15.11
C ASN A 77 4.76 -2.63 15.45
N THR A 78 4.32 -2.74 16.71
CA THR A 78 3.49 -3.83 17.24
C THR A 78 2.26 -4.11 16.40
N ASN A 79 1.70 -3.10 15.74
CA ASN A 79 0.46 -3.26 15.00
C ASN A 79 0.61 -4.12 13.74
N TYR A 80 1.64 -3.95 12.91
CA TYR A 80 1.81 -4.70 11.66
C TYR A 80 2.89 -5.79 11.71
N GLU A 81 3.49 -6.02 12.88
CA GLU A 81 4.46 -7.09 13.11
C GLU A 81 3.91 -8.48 12.82
N GLU A 82 2.63 -8.74 13.09
CA GLU A 82 2.02 -10.03 12.79
C GLU A 82 1.96 -10.29 11.28
N LEU A 83 1.49 -9.31 10.51
CA LEU A 83 1.52 -9.34 9.04
C LEU A 83 2.94 -9.60 8.54
N GLN A 84 3.91 -8.81 9.03
CA GLN A 84 5.31 -8.94 8.63
C GLN A 84 5.86 -10.35 8.93
N ARG A 85 5.66 -10.85 10.16
CA ARG A 85 6.12 -12.17 10.59
C ARG A 85 5.49 -13.28 9.76
N HIS A 86 4.19 -13.18 9.50
CA HIS A 86 3.46 -14.17 8.69
C HIS A 86 4.01 -14.22 7.26
N VAL A 87 4.07 -13.08 6.58
CA VAL A 87 4.56 -12.96 5.20
C VAL A 87 5.98 -13.54 5.07
N ILE A 88 6.91 -13.09 5.91
CA ILE A 88 8.31 -13.53 5.87
C ILE A 88 8.42 -15.02 6.19
N SER A 89 7.67 -15.53 7.18
CA SER A 89 7.67 -16.95 7.52
C SER A 89 7.16 -17.80 6.37
N THR A 90 6.08 -17.38 5.71
CA THR A 90 5.49 -18.10 4.58
C THR A 90 6.46 -18.13 3.39
N MET A 91 7.05 -16.99 3.01
CA MET A 91 8.05 -16.91 1.94
C MET A 91 9.28 -17.78 2.21
N THR A 92 9.72 -17.85 3.47
CA THR A 92 10.88 -18.65 3.85
C THR A 92 10.59 -20.15 3.84
N LYS A 93 9.33 -20.55 4.14
CA LYS A 93 8.91 -21.97 4.14
C LYS A 93 8.82 -22.54 2.74
N ASP A 94 8.43 -21.74 1.75
CA ASP A 94 8.31 -22.17 0.36
C ASP A 94 8.96 -21.13 -0.58
N PRO A 95 10.30 -21.15 -0.70
CA PRO A 95 11.05 -20.16 -1.47
C PRO A 95 10.91 -20.33 -2.99
N HIS A 96 10.30 -21.42 -3.47
CA HIS A 96 10.11 -21.69 -4.89
C HIS A 96 8.81 -21.12 -5.45
N ARG A 97 8.02 -20.47 -4.60
CA ARG A 97 6.72 -19.89 -4.92
C ARG A 97 6.86 -18.41 -5.23
N GLU A 98 6.03 -17.92 -6.15
CA GLU A 98 5.97 -16.48 -6.45
C GLU A 98 5.05 -15.78 -5.45
N TYR A 99 5.53 -14.70 -4.84
CA TYR A 99 4.78 -13.95 -3.83
C TYR A 99 4.52 -12.53 -4.27
N PHE A 100 3.33 -12.03 -3.98
CA PHE A 100 2.97 -10.63 -4.16
C PHE A 100 2.27 -10.12 -2.90
N ILE A 101 2.40 -8.83 -2.64
CA ILE A 101 1.61 -8.14 -1.61
C ILE A 101 0.82 -7.00 -2.24
N THR A 102 -0.41 -6.83 -1.81
CA THR A 102 -1.30 -5.78 -2.30
C THR A 102 -2.09 -5.15 -1.17
N GLY A 103 -2.62 -3.97 -1.43
CA GLY A 103 -3.49 -3.27 -0.50
C GLY A 103 -3.98 -1.96 -1.07
N HIS A 104 -5.10 -1.49 -0.52
CA HIS A 104 -5.69 -0.18 -0.78
C HIS A 104 -5.43 0.77 0.38
N SER A 105 -5.26 2.07 0.11
CA SER A 105 -5.17 3.11 1.16
C SER A 105 -4.10 2.76 2.21
N LEU A 106 -4.47 2.75 3.49
CA LEU A 106 -3.61 2.32 4.61
C LEU A 106 -2.99 0.93 4.37
N GLY A 107 -3.78 -0.06 3.95
CA GLY A 107 -3.30 -1.41 3.69
C GLY A 107 -2.26 -1.45 2.57
N GLY A 108 -2.39 -0.58 1.57
CA GLY A 108 -1.37 -0.38 0.54
C GLY A 108 -0.10 0.25 1.08
N GLY A 109 -0.20 1.20 2.01
CA GLY A 109 0.96 1.75 2.72
C GLY A 109 1.72 0.68 3.51
N LEU A 110 0.99 -0.15 4.27
CA LEU A 110 1.57 -1.28 5.02
C LEU A 110 2.20 -2.33 4.09
N ALA A 111 1.56 -2.64 2.97
CA ALA A 111 2.09 -3.54 1.95
C ALA A 111 3.47 -3.09 1.42
N LYS A 112 3.64 -1.78 1.17
CA LYS A 112 4.94 -1.22 0.77
C LYS A 112 5.99 -1.37 1.87
N ILE A 113 5.63 -1.08 3.13
CA ILE A 113 6.55 -1.22 4.26
C ILE A 113 7.04 -2.66 4.39
N VAL A 114 6.12 -3.63 4.37
CA VAL A 114 6.44 -5.06 4.47
C VAL A 114 7.29 -5.53 3.29
N SER A 115 7.00 -5.07 2.07
CA SER A 115 7.81 -5.34 0.87
C SER A 115 9.25 -4.84 1.03
N MET A 116 9.44 -3.59 1.48
CA MET A 116 10.78 -3.04 1.70
C MET A 116 11.53 -3.79 2.81
N GLN A 117 10.85 -4.22 3.87
CA GLN A 117 11.44 -5.02 4.95
C GLN A 117 11.81 -6.44 4.50
N ALA A 118 10.99 -7.07 3.64
CA ALA A 118 11.30 -8.35 3.03
C ALA A 118 12.59 -8.25 2.19
N LEU A 119 12.72 -7.19 1.40
CA LEU A 119 13.93 -6.92 0.60
C LEU A 119 15.18 -6.79 1.47
N MET A 120 15.07 -6.15 2.64
CA MET A 120 16.20 -6.07 3.60
C MET A 120 16.64 -7.43 4.14
N LYS A 121 15.75 -8.44 4.09
CA LYS A 121 16.07 -9.84 4.43
C LYS A 121 16.47 -10.69 3.23
N GLY A 122 16.66 -10.08 2.05
CA GLY A 122 17.01 -10.77 0.81
C GLY A 122 15.83 -11.49 0.16
N LEU A 123 14.59 -11.10 0.50
CA LEU A 123 13.38 -11.67 -0.09
C LEU A 123 12.76 -10.66 -1.07
N GLU A 124 12.53 -11.08 -2.30
CA GLU A 124 11.83 -10.26 -3.29
C GLU A 124 10.32 -10.42 -3.11
N LEU A 125 9.66 -9.35 -2.65
CA LEU A 125 8.22 -9.29 -2.47
C LEU A 125 7.64 -8.08 -3.23
N PRO A 126 7.27 -8.24 -4.51
CA PRO A 126 6.62 -7.17 -5.26
C PRO A 126 5.32 -6.69 -4.61
N ALA A 127 5.18 -5.38 -4.45
CA ALA A 127 4.02 -4.71 -3.90
C ALA A 127 3.24 -3.97 -5.00
N ILE A 128 1.99 -4.38 -5.23
CA ILE A 128 1.07 -3.72 -6.17
C ILE A 128 -0.03 -3.07 -5.34
N THR A 129 -0.04 -1.75 -5.24
CA THR A 129 -0.91 -1.05 -4.29
C THR A 129 -1.79 -0.03 -4.99
N PHE A 130 -2.94 0.26 -4.39
CA PHE A 130 -3.96 1.13 -4.95
C PHE A 130 -4.24 2.29 -4.02
N MET A 131 -4.20 3.52 -4.53
CA MET A 131 -4.52 4.72 -3.77
C MET A 131 -3.77 4.80 -2.43
N SER A 132 -2.56 4.25 -2.39
CA SER A 132 -1.77 4.12 -1.17
C SER A 132 -0.93 5.38 -0.94
N PRO A 133 -0.67 5.77 0.32
CA PRO A 133 0.23 6.88 0.60
C PRO A 133 1.66 6.56 0.17
N GLY A 134 2.46 7.60 -0.04
CA GLY A 134 3.88 7.51 -0.32
C GLY A 134 4.70 7.05 0.89
N LEU A 135 5.99 6.80 0.68
CA LEU A 135 6.93 6.42 1.74
C LEU A 135 8.27 7.16 1.66
N LEU A 136 8.40 8.18 0.82
CA LEU A 136 9.67 8.86 0.58
C LEU A 136 10.28 9.43 1.87
N ALA A 137 9.49 10.11 2.70
CA ALA A 137 9.90 10.59 4.02
C ALA A 137 9.54 9.60 5.13
N THR A 138 8.40 8.93 5.03
CA THR A 138 7.90 8.01 6.07
C THR A 138 8.85 6.83 6.28
N LYS A 139 9.59 6.39 5.25
CA LYS A 139 10.61 5.32 5.39
C LYS A 139 11.64 5.59 6.49
N TYR A 140 11.97 6.84 6.77
CA TYR A 140 12.96 7.18 7.81
C TYR A 140 12.47 6.80 9.22
N LEU A 141 11.14 6.82 9.40
CA LEU A 141 10.46 6.47 10.65
C LEU A 141 10.25 4.95 10.79
N VAL A 142 9.77 4.30 9.72
CA VAL A 142 9.27 2.91 9.77
C VAL A 142 10.29 1.84 9.37
N ILE A 143 11.37 2.22 8.69
CA ILE A 143 12.43 1.27 8.30
C ILE A 143 13.61 1.43 9.24
N ASP A 144 13.81 0.44 10.11
CA ASP A 144 14.98 0.37 10.96
C ASP A 144 16.21 0.01 10.14
N THR A 145 17.08 0.98 9.90
CA THR A 145 18.40 0.73 9.32
C THR A 145 19.45 0.94 10.39
N PRO A 146 20.42 0.02 10.53
CA PRO A 146 21.52 0.19 11.46
C PRO A 146 22.25 1.54 11.26
N PRO A 147 22.76 2.17 12.34
CA PRO A 147 23.58 3.37 12.24
C PRO A 147 24.74 3.17 11.26
N GLY A 148 24.94 4.13 10.34
CA GLY A 148 26.01 4.06 9.32
C GLY A 148 25.58 3.51 7.95
N MET A 149 24.34 3.04 7.79
CA MET A 149 23.78 2.57 6.51
C MET A 149 22.88 3.61 5.80
N SER A 150 23.12 4.91 5.98
CA SER A 150 22.33 5.95 5.29
C SER A 150 22.39 5.83 3.76
N MET A 151 23.53 5.39 3.21
CA MET A 151 23.70 5.10 1.79
C MET A 151 22.83 3.92 1.33
N PHE A 152 22.57 2.95 2.21
CA PHE A 152 21.67 1.83 1.97
C PHE A 152 20.22 2.32 1.81
N ARG A 153 19.79 3.36 2.54
CA ARG A 153 18.43 3.95 2.37
C ARG A 153 18.21 4.59 1.00
N THR A 154 19.24 5.26 0.47
CA THR A 154 19.21 5.84 -0.88
C THR A 154 19.28 4.75 -1.95
N GLY A 155 20.19 3.78 -1.76
CA GLY A 155 20.32 2.63 -2.66
C GLY A 155 19.07 1.75 -2.72
N LEU A 156 18.43 1.49 -1.56
CA LEU A 156 17.19 0.74 -1.45
C LEU A 156 16.06 1.38 -2.27
N TYR A 157 15.98 2.70 -2.26
CA TYR A 157 14.95 3.41 -3.02
C TYR A 157 15.17 3.32 -4.53
N SER A 158 16.41 3.51 -4.98
CA SER A 158 16.78 3.30 -6.39
C SER A 158 16.52 1.86 -6.80
N PHE A 159 16.90 0.88 -5.96
CA PHE A 159 16.64 -0.54 -6.22
C PHE A 159 15.14 -0.84 -6.34
N VAL A 160 14.31 -0.35 -5.42
CA VAL A 160 12.85 -0.51 -5.45
C VAL A 160 12.25 0.05 -6.74
N ARG A 161 12.73 1.21 -7.19
CA ARG A 161 12.27 1.85 -8.44
C ARG A 161 12.74 1.10 -9.68
N ASP A 162 14.03 0.77 -9.73
CA ASP A 162 14.69 0.23 -10.91
C ASP A 162 14.35 -1.26 -11.15
N ASN A 163 13.91 -1.98 -10.10
CA ASN A 163 13.44 -3.37 -10.18
C ASN A 163 11.92 -3.51 -10.06
N GLU A 164 11.17 -2.41 -10.20
CA GLU A 164 9.70 -2.42 -10.20
C GLU A 164 9.07 -3.08 -8.96
N LEU A 165 9.80 -3.11 -7.84
CA LEU A 165 9.39 -3.86 -6.64
C LEU A 165 8.16 -3.26 -5.97
N VAL A 166 7.95 -1.96 -6.13
CA VAL A 166 6.75 -1.26 -5.64
C VAL A 166 6.09 -0.54 -6.79
N LEU A 167 4.82 -0.85 -7.03
CA LEU A 167 3.95 -0.19 -7.98
C LEU A 167 2.74 0.40 -7.25
N THR A 168 2.43 1.66 -7.53
CA THR A 168 1.25 2.33 -6.98
C THR A 168 0.35 2.81 -8.10
N VAL A 169 -0.88 2.31 -8.12
CA VAL A 169 -1.94 2.84 -8.97
C VAL A 169 -2.54 4.06 -8.28
N MET A 170 -2.37 5.23 -8.90
CA MET A 170 -2.64 6.52 -8.29
C MET A 170 -3.65 7.33 -9.12
N PRO A 171 -4.90 7.48 -8.65
CA PRO A 171 -5.86 8.37 -9.28
C PRO A 171 -5.42 9.83 -9.18
N GLU A 172 -5.71 10.59 -10.23
CA GLU A 172 -5.58 12.04 -10.19
C GLU A 172 -6.42 12.62 -9.04
N ASN A 173 -5.84 13.58 -8.32
CA ASN A 173 -6.48 14.29 -7.20
C ASN A 173 -6.89 13.42 -6.00
N ASP A 174 -6.47 12.15 -5.91
CA ASP A 174 -6.61 11.39 -4.66
C ASP A 174 -5.79 12.06 -3.54
N VAL A 175 -6.47 12.39 -2.45
CA VAL A 175 -5.87 13.04 -1.28
C VAL A 175 -4.90 12.12 -0.54
N VAL A 176 -5.18 10.81 -0.45
CA VAL A 176 -4.35 9.88 0.34
C VAL A 176 -3.08 9.53 -0.41
N SER A 177 -3.16 9.23 -1.70
CA SER A 177 -1.95 8.98 -2.50
C SER A 177 -1.02 10.18 -2.63
N ARG A 178 -1.47 11.38 -2.31
CA ARG A 178 -0.61 12.58 -2.27
C ARG A 178 0.06 12.79 -0.92
N ILE A 179 -0.28 11.98 0.09
CA ILE A 179 0.45 11.99 1.35
C ILE A 179 1.79 11.29 1.12
N ASP A 180 2.87 12.06 1.20
CA ASP A 180 4.27 11.68 1.05
C ASP A 180 4.63 11.35 -0.41
N GLY A 181 5.92 11.36 -0.74
CA GLY A 181 6.40 10.97 -2.06
C GLY A 181 6.24 9.47 -2.29
N GLN A 182 5.72 9.10 -3.46
CA GLN A 182 5.53 7.69 -3.83
C GLN A 182 6.86 6.97 -4.00
N SER A 183 7.04 5.85 -3.30
CA SER A 183 8.18 4.95 -3.47
C SER A 183 7.93 3.98 -4.62
N GLY A 184 8.88 3.84 -5.55
CA GLY A 184 8.77 2.95 -6.69
C GLY A 184 8.08 3.57 -7.90
N GLN A 185 7.40 2.75 -8.71
CA GLN A 185 6.67 3.18 -9.89
C GLN A 185 5.26 3.67 -9.54
N VAL A 186 4.81 4.69 -10.28
CA VAL A 186 3.45 5.23 -10.19
C VAL A 186 2.76 5.01 -11.53
N VAL A 187 1.61 4.34 -11.49
CA VAL A 187 0.69 4.22 -12.62
C VAL A 187 -0.43 5.25 -12.42
N PRO A 188 -0.37 6.42 -13.08
CA PRO A 188 -1.42 7.41 -12.96
C PRO A 188 -2.68 6.92 -13.65
N ILE A 189 -3.84 7.15 -13.03
CA ILE A 189 -5.15 6.91 -13.66
C ILE A 189 -6.04 8.14 -13.51
N GLY A 190 -6.90 8.40 -14.49
CA GLY A 190 -7.82 9.52 -14.43
C GLY A 190 -8.83 9.41 -13.28
N CYS A 191 -9.28 10.55 -12.75
CA CYS A 191 -10.42 10.61 -11.85
C CYS A 191 -11.42 11.69 -12.29
N GLN A 192 -12.55 11.27 -12.85
CA GLN A 192 -13.59 12.17 -13.33
C GLN A 192 -14.46 12.66 -12.16
N GLY A 193 -14.47 13.97 -11.91
CA GLY A 193 -15.33 14.61 -10.91
C GLY A 193 -14.62 15.46 -9.86
N GLY A 194 -13.28 15.47 -9.84
CA GLY A 194 -12.47 16.41 -9.05
C GLY A 194 -12.58 16.30 -7.52
N ASN A 195 -13.45 15.44 -6.99
CA ASN A 195 -13.61 15.22 -5.56
C ASN A 195 -12.51 14.28 -5.05
N PRO A 196 -11.57 14.76 -4.22
CA PRO A 196 -10.41 13.96 -3.80
C PRO A 196 -10.76 12.68 -3.05
N ILE A 197 -11.84 12.69 -2.27
CA ILE A 197 -12.31 11.55 -1.49
C ILE A 197 -12.95 10.49 -2.40
N ARG A 198 -13.69 10.91 -3.44
CA ARG A 198 -14.25 9.96 -4.42
C ARG A 198 -13.16 9.33 -5.28
N CYS A 199 -12.11 10.07 -5.60
CA CYS A 199 -10.94 9.55 -6.31
C CYS A 199 -10.22 8.47 -5.52
N HIS A 200 -10.25 8.55 -4.19
CA HIS A 200 -9.65 7.56 -3.30
C HIS A 200 -10.41 6.21 -3.25
N LEU A 201 -11.64 6.14 -3.75
CA LEU A 201 -12.44 4.91 -3.68
C LEU A 201 -11.95 3.87 -4.69
N MET A 202 -11.76 2.63 -4.23
CA MET A 202 -11.37 1.50 -5.08
C MET A 202 -12.27 1.33 -6.30
N GLY A 203 -13.58 1.48 -6.14
CA GLY A 203 -14.52 1.36 -7.27
C GLY A 203 -14.25 2.39 -8.38
N THR A 204 -13.95 3.63 -8.02
CA THR A 204 -13.61 4.69 -8.98
C THR A 204 -12.35 4.32 -9.77
N GLY A 205 -11.28 3.90 -9.07
CA GLY A 205 -10.02 3.56 -9.73
C GLY A 205 -10.11 2.29 -10.59
N LEU A 206 -10.75 1.23 -10.07
CA LEU A 206 -10.96 0.01 -10.83
C LEU A 206 -11.80 0.26 -12.08
N CYS A 207 -12.87 1.05 -11.98
CA CYS A 207 -13.68 1.44 -13.14
C CYS A 207 -12.84 2.15 -14.20
N GLN A 208 -11.94 3.06 -13.80
CA GLN A 208 -11.04 3.73 -14.75
C GLN A 208 -10.09 2.75 -15.44
N ILE A 209 -9.45 1.86 -14.67
CA ILE A 209 -8.56 0.83 -15.22
C ILE A 209 -9.32 -0.05 -16.23
N PHE A 210 -10.54 -0.47 -15.89
CA PHE A 210 -11.35 -1.29 -16.79
C PHE A 210 -11.77 -0.54 -18.05
N ARG A 211 -12.07 0.76 -17.96
CA ARG A 211 -12.39 1.60 -19.12
C ARG A 211 -11.20 1.79 -20.06
N GLU A 212 -10.00 2.04 -19.53
CA GLU A 212 -8.82 2.37 -20.34
C GLU A 212 -8.02 1.14 -20.78
N CYS A 213 -7.66 0.30 -19.82
CA CYS A 213 -6.84 -0.90 -20.06
C CYS A 213 -7.68 -2.04 -20.64
N GLY A 214 -9.00 -1.96 -20.50
CA GLY A 214 -9.94 -2.88 -21.14
C GLY A 214 -9.62 -4.32 -20.75
N SER A 215 -9.86 -4.74 -19.51
CA SER A 215 -9.88 -6.18 -19.21
C SER A 215 -10.86 -6.96 -20.12
N ALA A 216 -11.75 -6.26 -20.82
CA ALA A 216 -12.54 -6.74 -21.96
C ALA A 216 -11.76 -7.02 -23.27
N ARG A 217 -10.46 -6.66 -23.38
CA ARG A 217 -9.63 -6.75 -24.61
C ARG A 217 -9.42 -8.18 -25.09
N ARG A 218 -9.60 -9.20 -24.24
CA ARG A 218 -9.45 -10.62 -24.59
C ARG A 218 -10.75 -11.43 -24.58
N LYS A 219 -11.92 -10.80 -24.41
CA LYS A 219 -13.21 -11.52 -24.26
C LYS A 219 -13.17 -12.62 -23.18
N GLN A 220 -12.26 -12.52 -22.20
CA GLN A 220 -12.43 -13.25 -20.95
C GLN A 220 -13.31 -12.37 -20.10
N ASP A 221 -14.46 -12.90 -19.69
CA ASP A 221 -15.43 -12.14 -18.92
C ASP A 221 -14.80 -11.76 -17.58
N LEU A 222 -14.30 -10.53 -17.51
CA LEU A 222 -13.81 -10.00 -16.25
C LEU A 222 -15.04 -9.62 -15.44
N PHE A 223 -15.37 -10.47 -14.48
CA PHE A 223 -16.55 -10.31 -13.68
C PHE A 223 -16.29 -9.32 -12.55
N ILE A 224 -16.84 -8.12 -12.69
CA ILE A 224 -16.86 -7.13 -11.62
C ILE A 224 -18.16 -7.26 -10.81
N PRO A 225 -18.14 -6.98 -9.50
CA PRO A 225 -19.36 -6.81 -8.74
C PRO A 225 -20.27 -5.75 -9.38
N CYS A 226 -21.56 -6.05 -9.49
CA CYS A 226 -22.52 -5.06 -9.99
C CYS A 226 -22.51 -3.80 -9.10
N GLY A 227 -22.59 -2.63 -9.74
CA GLY A 227 -22.54 -1.33 -9.06
C GLY A 227 -21.13 -0.76 -8.87
N LEU A 228 -20.06 -1.51 -9.19
CA LEU A 228 -18.68 -1.01 -9.13
C LEU A 228 -18.34 -0.02 -10.27
N CYS A 229 -18.84 -0.30 -11.47
CA CYS A 229 -18.64 0.52 -12.67
C CYS A 229 -19.90 0.37 -13.56
N SER A 230 -20.60 1.47 -13.82
CA SER A 230 -21.83 1.48 -14.64
C SER A 230 -21.59 1.03 -16.07
N ASP A 231 -20.37 1.21 -16.55
CA ASP A 231 -20.00 1.07 -17.96
C ASP A 231 -19.41 -0.32 -18.26
N ALA A 232 -19.32 -1.21 -17.27
CA ALA A 232 -18.73 -2.54 -17.40
C ALA A 232 -19.74 -3.66 -17.10
N PRO A 233 -19.71 -4.78 -17.86
CA PRO A 233 -20.57 -5.93 -17.62
C PRO A 233 -20.28 -6.56 -16.24
N CYS A 234 -21.32 -6.99 -15.52
CA CYS A 234 -21.20 -7.57 -14.17
C CYS A 234 -21.94 -8.92 -14.07
N ILE A 235 -21.54 -9.79 -13.13
CA ILE A 235 -22.33 -10.99 -12.75
C ILE A 235 -23.29 -10.61 -11.64
N GLN A 236 -24.56 -10.99 -11.79
CA GLN A 236 -25.50 -11.11 -10.69
C GLN A 236 -25.44 -12.52 -10.10
N GLY A 237 -24.85 -12.65 -8.90
CA GLY A 237 -24.84 -13.91 -8.12
C GLY A 237 -23.72 -14.91 -8.49
N GLU A 238 -23.10 -15.51 -7.47
CA GLU A 238 -22.02 -16.53 -7.49
C GLU A 238 -20.58 -16.01 -7.67
N SER A 239 -19.92 -15.64 -6.56
CA SER A 239 -18.47 -15.37 -6.52
C SER A 239 -17.69 -16.16 -5.45
N GLU A 240 -18.20 -17.30 -4.98
CA GLU A 240 -17.56 -18.03 -3.86
C GLU A 240 -16.59 -19.15 -4.27
N LYS A 241 -16.42 -19.48 -5.57
CA LYS A 241 -15.72 -20.72 -5.96
C LYS A 241 -14.29 -20.60 -6.52
N ALA A 242 -13.68 -19.42 -6.55
CA ALA A 242 -12.39 -19.25 -7.27
C ALA A 242 -11.13 -19.23 -6.38
N PHE A 243 -11.23 -19.04 -5.07
CA PHE A 243 -10.05 -18.96 -4.20
C PHE A 243 -10.29 -19.63 -2.84
N GLU A 244 -9.42 -20.54 -2.44
CA GLU A 244 -9.38 -21.06 -1.07
C GLU A 244 -8.84 -19.95 -0.16
N VAL A 245 -9.74 -19.19 0.46
CA VAL A 245 -9.37 -18.12 1.39
C VAL A 245 -8.93 -18.74 2.70
N ARG A 246 -7.62 -18.76 2.95
CA ARG A 246 -7.09 -19.15 4.25
C ARG A 246 -7.03 -17.92 5.14
N ARG A 247 -7.84 -17.91 6.21
CA ARG A 247 -7.65 -16.96 7.30
C ARG A 247 -6.59 -17.54 8.25
N PRO A 248 -5.58 -16.77 8.66
CA PRO A 248 -4.72 -17.18 9.76
C PRO A 248 -5.58 -17.39 11.02
N LYS A 249 -5.27 -18.44 11.78
CA LYS A 249 -5.88 -18.73 13.08
C LYS A 249 -5.20 -17.96 14.18
#